data_AF-A0A562IEB2-F1
#
_entry.id   AF-A0A562IEB2-F1
#
_cell.length_a   1.000
_cell.length_b   1.000
_cell.length_c   1.000
_cell.angle_alpha   90.00
_cell.angle_beta   90.00
_cell.angle_gamma   90.00
#
_symmetry.space_group_name_H-M   'P 1'
#
loop_
_entity.id
_entity.type
_entity.pdbx_description
1 polymer ?
#
loop_
_entity_poly.entity_id
_entity_poly.type
_entity_poly.pdbx_seq_one_letter_code
_entity_poly.pdbx_strand_id
1 'polypeptide(L)'
;MIRIGIVVGSTRPGRSYGVHGGTRAAEHLRLVLSQVEVAHVRAHVALSLVTDFVDFRDFRPAPAQAKAVAEMLDQVVAWGGALRTLRAR
;
A
#
# COMPACT_ATOMS: atom_id res chain seq x y z
N MET A 1 -22.32 -13.28 8.29
CA MET A 1 -22.29 -12.48 7.05
C MET A 1 -20.90 -11.87 6.95
N ILE A 2 -20.03 -12.50 6.17
CA ILE A 2 -18.59 -12.22 6.01
C ILE A 2 -18.47 -10.91 5.21
N ARG A 3 -17.84 -9.88 5.77
CA ARG A 3 -17.69 -8.56 5.12
C ARG A 3 -16.25 -8.43 4.64
N ILE A 4 -16.02 -8.76 3.36
CA ILE A 4 -14.77 -8.46 2.66
C ILE A 4 -14.66 -6.94 2.50
N GLY A 5 -14.00 -6.28 3.44
CA GLY A 5 -13.80 -4.84 3.45
C GLY A 5 -12.55 -4.49 2.65
N ILE A 6 -12.68 -3.84 1.49
CA ILE A 6 -11.54 -3.14 0.89
C ILE A 6 -11.43 -1.80 1.62
N VAL A 7 -10.40 -1.65 2.47
CA VAL A 7 -10.02 -0.36 3.05
C VAL A 7 -9.42 0.50 1.93
N VAL A 8 -10.27 1.21 1.19
CA VAL A 8 -9.85 2.37 0.39
C VAL A 8 -9.84 3.54 1.35
N GLY A 9 -8.66 3.84 1.88
CA GLY A 9 -8.45 4.81 2.95
C GLY A 9 -8.96 6.22 2.60
N SER A 10 -9.49 6.87 3.63
CA SER A 10 -9.72 8.31 3.66
C SER A 10 -8.42 9.08 3.42
N THR A 11 -8.59 10.33 3.02
CA THR A 11 -7.65 11.29 2.40
C THR A 11 -6.42 11.69 3.23
N ARG A 12 -5.74 10.77 3.91
CA ARG A 12 -4.42 10.98 4.50
C ARG A 12 -3.48 9.88 4.00
N PRO A 13 -2.40 10.21 3.26
CA PRO A 13 -1.46 9.20 2.81
C PRO A 13 -0.74 8.61 4.02
N GLY A 14 -1.15 7.41 4.41
CA GLY A 14 -0.41 6.55 5.33
C GLY A 14 0.87 6.09 4.63
N ARG A 15 1.94 6.88 4.76
CA ARG A 15 3.25 6.57 4.20
C ARG A 15 3.99 5.68 5.20
N SER A 16 4.15 4.41 4.88
CA SER A 16 5.12 3.57 5.58
C SER A 16 6.49 3.86 4.99
N TYR A 17 7.43 4.32 5.80
CA TYR A 17 8.82 4.59 5.42
C TYR A 17 9.75 4.15 6.56
N GLY A 18 10.99 3.78 6.22
CA GLY A 18 11.96 3.36 7.23
C GLY A 18 13.34 3.15 6.62
N VAL A 19 14.34 2.82 7.43
CA VAL A 19 15.73 2.62 6.95
C VAL A 19 15.78 1.58 5.82
N HIS A 20 14.99 0.51 5.94
CA HIS A 20 14.85 -0.55 4.94
C HIS A 20 13.51 -0.49 4.17
N GLY A 21 12.96 0.70 3.97
CA GLY A 21 11.76 0.84 3.15
C GLY A 21 10.44 0.46 3.83
N GLY A 22 10.43 0.20 5.14
CA GLY A 22 9.21 -0.20 5.87
C GLY A 22 8.65 -1.58 5.50
N THR A 23 9.39 -2.39 4.73
CA THR A 23 8.93 -3.67 4.15
C THR A 23 8.42 -4.67 5.18
N ARG A 24 9.11 -4.82 6.31
CA ARG A 24 8.70 -5.73 7.41
C ARG A 24 7.39 -5.30 8.06
N ALA A 25 7.18 -4.00 8.23
CA ALA A 25 5.93 -3.47 8.76
C ALA A 25 4.79 -3.72 7.77
N ALA A 26 5.02 -3.52 6.47
CA ALA A 26 4.04 -3.80 5.42
C ALA A 26 3.68 -5.30 5.35
N GLU A 27 4.66 -6.20 5.40
CA GLU A 27 4.45 -7.65 5.43
C GLU A 27 3.67 -8.09 6.68
N HIS A 28 4.00 -7.54 7.85
CA HIS A 28 3.26 -7.84 9.08
C HIS A 28 1.81 -7.33 9.02
N LEU A 29 1.61 -6.12 8.50
CA LEU A 29 0.26 -5.55 8.32
C LEU A 29 -0.59 -6.41 7.39
N ARG A 30 -0.03 -7.04 6.36
CA ARG A 30 -0.77 -7.93 5.46
C ARG A 30 -1.38 -9.13 6.18
N LEU A 31 -0.64 -9.71 7.13
CA LEU A 31 -1.18 -10.79 7.96
C LEU A 31 -2.36 -10.30 8.81
N VAL A 32 -2.25 -9.11 9.41
CA VAL A 32 -3.34 -8.50 10.20
C VAL A 32 -4.56 -8.21 9.33
N LEU A 33 -4.36 -7.62 8.14
CA LEU A 33 -5.43 -7.34 7.19
C LEU A 33 -6.14 -8.62 6.72
N SER A 34 -5.40 -9.71 6.58
CA SER A 34 -5.97 -11.01 6.25
C SER A 34 -6.89 -11.56 7.35
N GLN A 35 -6.65 -11.23 8.63
CA GLN A 35 -7.52 -11.64 9.75
C GLN A 35 -8.90 -10.95 9.72
N VAL A 36 -8.97 -9.75 9.16
CA VAL A 36 -10.21 -8.95 9.05
C VAL A 36 -10.76 -8.96 7.62
N GLU A 37 -10.38 -9.96 6.82
CA GLU A 37 -10.89 -10.19 5.46
C GLU A 37 -10.69 -9.00 4.51
N VAL A 38 -9.65 -8.19 4.73
CA VAL A 38 -9.30 -7.07 3.85
C VAL A 38 -8.43 -7.58 2.71
N ALA A 39 -8.93 -7.45 1.48
CA ALA A 39 -8.17 -7.79 0.28
C ALA A 39 -7.00 -6.80 0.08
N HIS A 40 -5.78 -7.33 0.00
CA HIS A 40 -4.54 -6.59 -0.23
C HIS A 40 -3.84 -7.03 -1.53
N VAL A 41 -3.02 -6.15 -2.11
CA VAL A 41 -2.25 -6.42 -3.33
C VAL A 41 -0.80 -6.79 -3.03
N ARG A 42 -0.14 -7.46 -3.98
CA ARG A 42 1.25 -7.93 -3.90
C ARG A 42 2.26 -6.81 -4.04
N ALA A 43 2.06 -5.92 -5.01
CA ALA A 43 2.94 -4.78 -5.20
C ALA A 43 2.90 -3.89 -3.95
N HIS A 44 4.07 -3.44 -3.52
CA HIS A 44 4.22 -2.48 -2.42
C HIS A 44 5.40 -1.57 -2.73
N VAL A 45 5.36 -0.37 -2.18
CA VAL A 45 6.41 0.64 -2.36
C VAL A 45 7.25 0.66 -1.10
N ALA A 46 8.56 0.51 -1.27
CA ALA A 46 9.52 0.53 -0.17
C ALA A 46 10.27 1.87 -0.17
N LEU A 47 9.86 2.80 0.69
CA LEU A 47 10.45 4.15 0.78
C LEU A 47 11.55 4.18 1.86
N SER A 48 12.81 4.34 1.44
CA SER A 48 13.94 4.42 2.36
C SER A 48 14.14 5.85 2.85
N LEU A 49 14.30 5.98 4.16
CA LEU A 49 14.68 7.25 4.80
C LEU A 49 16.03 7.80 4.33
N VAL A 50 16.90 6.96 3.78
CA VAL A 50 18.25 7.33 3.35
C VAL A 50 18.26 7.84 1.90
N THR A 51 17.44 7.24 1.03
CA THR A 51 17.47 7.53 -0.42
C THR A 51 16.31 8.40 -0.90
N ASP A 52 15.17 8.36 -0.20
CA ASP A 52 13.94 9.03 -0.63
C ASP A 52 13.65 10.32 0.17
N PHE A 53 14.52 10.67 1.12
CA PHE A 53 14.40 11.86 1.95
C PHE A 53 15.75 12.59 2.07
N VAL A 54 15.72 13.92 1.94
CA VAL A 54 16.86 14.79 2.26
C VAL A 54 16.74 15.21 3.72
N ASP A 55 17.83 15.10 4.49
CA ASP A 55 17.90 15.39 5.92
C ASP A 55 16.79 14.73 6.76
N PHE A 56 16.35 13.52 6.35
CA PHE A 56 15.25 12.77 6.95
C PHE A 56 13.91 13.53 7.03
N ARG A 57 13.75 14.60 6.26
CA ARG A 57 12.60 15.51 6.33
C ARG A 57 11.98 15.77 4.97
N ASP A 58 12.78 16.16 3.99
CA ASP A 58 12.27 16.58 2.69
C ASP A 58 12.12 15.38 1.75
N PHE A 59 10.87 15.04 1.42
CA PHE A 59 10.57 13.91 0.55
C PHE A 59 11.03 14.18 -0.88
N ARG A 60 12.07 13.46 -1.31
CA ARG A 60 12.63 13.50 -2.66
C ARG A 60 12.88 12.06 -3.11
N PRO A 61 11.82 11.35 -3.55
CA PRO A 61 11.90 9.94 -3.86
C PRO A 61 12.78 9.68 -5.08
N ALA A 62 13.47 8.55 -5.07
CA ALA A 62 14.22 8.08 -6.23
C ALA A 62 13.29 7.87 -7.44
N PRO A 63 13.76 8.07 -8.68
CA PRO A 63 12.93 7.92 -9.89
C PRO A 63 12.22 6.56 -10.00
N ALA A 64 12.82 5.49 -9.45
CA ALA A 64 12.24 4.15 -9.43
C ALA A 64 10.93 4.06 -8.61
N GLN A 65 10.74 4.92 -7.61
CA GLN A 65 9.55 4.88 -6.75
C GLN A 65 8.27 5.24 -7.51
N ALA A 66 8.36 6.12 -8.51
CA ALA A 66 7.20 6.48 -9.33
C ALA A 66 6.62 5.25 -10.06
N LYS A 67 7.50 4.42 -10.63
CA LYS A 67 7.09 3.17 -11.30
C LYS A 67 6.50 2.17 -10.31
N ALA A 68 7.11 2.01 -9.13
CA ALA A 68 6.60 1.11 -8.10
C ALA A 68 5.22 1.53 -7.58
N VAL A 69 5.00 2.84 -7.39
CA VAL A 69 3.69 3.40 -6.99
C VAL A 69 2.65 3.15 -8.08
N ALA A 70 2.98 3.40 -9.34
CA ALA A 70 2.07 3.16 -10.46
C ALA A 70 1.62 1.69 -10.51
N GLU A 71 2.56 0.74 -10.44
CA GLU A 71 2.24 -0.69 -10.44
C GLU A 71 1.34 -1.09 -9.25
N MET A 72 1.62 -0.56 -8.07
CA MET A 72 0.79 -0.81 -6.88
C MET A 72 -0.64 -0.27 -7.07
N LEU A 73 -0.78 0.94 -7.60
CA LEU A 73 -2.10 1.55 -7.83
C LEU A 73 -2.88 0.82 -8.92
N ASP A 74 -2.22 0.40 -10.00
CA ASP A 74 -2.84 -0.40 -11.06
C ASP A 74 -3.41 -1.72 -10.52
N GLN A 75 -2.67 -2.41 -9.64
CA GLN A 75 -3.18 -3.61 -8.97
C GLN A 75 -4.37 -3.29 -8.06
N VAL A 76 -4.32 -2.21 -7.27
CA VAL A 76 -5.43 -1.81 -6.38
C VAL A 76 -6.69 -1.48 -7.18
N VAL A 77 -6.55 -0.75 -8.30
CA VAL A 77 -7.67 -0.40 -9.17
C VAL A 77 -8.26 -1.65 -9.82
N ALA A 78 -7.43 -2.55 -10.34
CA ALA A 78 -7.87 -3.79 -10.96
C ALA A 78 -8.64 -4.69 -9.97
N TRP A 79 -8.07 -4.93 -8.79
CA TRP A 79 -8.70 -5.78 -7.77
C TRP A 79 -9.93 -5.11 -7.15
N GLY A 80 -9.86 -3.81 -6.89
CA GLY A 80 -10.98 -3.02 -6.39
C GLY A 80 -12.16 -3.03 -7.36
N GLY A 81 -11.90 -2.92 -8.66
CA GLY A 81 -12.90 -3.04 -9.72
C GLY A 81 -13.52 -4.44 -9.78
N ALA A 82 -12.71 -5.49 -9.76
CA ALA A 82 -13.19 -6.88 -9.79
C ALA A 82 -14.07 -7.22 -8.58
N LEU A 83 -13.59 -6.92 -7.37
CA LEU A 83 -14.26 -7.22 -6.11
C LEU A 83 -15.45 -6.30 -5.81
N ARG A 84 -15.59 -5.16 -6.50
CA ARG A 84 -16.76 -4.27 -6.36
C ARG A 84 -18.06 -5.00 -6.67
N THR A 85 -18.05 -5.90 -7.66
CA THR A 85 -19.23 -6.69 -8.03
C THR A 85 -19.72 -7.59 -6.89
N LEU A 86 -18.80 -8.10 -6.07
CA LEU A 86 -19.10 -8.95 -4.92
C LEU A 86 -19.67 -8.17 -3.73
N ARG A 87 -19.43 -6.86 -3.65
CA ARG A 87 -19.97 -5.97 -2.60
C ARG A 87 -21.34 -5.37 -2.93
N ALA A 88 -21.72 -5.35 -4.21
CA ALA A 88 -23.00 -4.78 -4.66
C ALA A 88 -24.17 -5.78 -4.56
N ARG A 89 -23.89 -7.03 -4.20
CA ARG A 89 -24.87 -8.06 -3.84
C ARG A 89 -25.04 -8.08 -2.32
#